data_AF-A0A7S3P557-F1
#
_entry.id   AF-A0A7S3P557-F1
#
_cell.length_a   1.000
_cell.length_b   1.000
_cell.length_c   1.000
_cell.angle_alpha   90.00
_cell.angle_beta   90.00
_cell.angle_gamma   90.00
#
_symmetry.space_group_name_H-M   'P 1'
#
loop_
_entity.id
_entity.type
_entity.pdbx_description
1 polymer ?
#
loop_
_entity_poly.entity_id
_entity_poly.type
_entity_poly.pdbx_seq_one_letter_code
_entity_poly.pdbx_strand_id
1 'polypeptide(L)'
;MSVVKLMSNIIAPQDVDYKGAKTQDDVAVTLHDHTYGITSDPLTQFACIFSALVHDADHPGVPNSQLVKERTQEALVYENRSVAEQNSLDLSWSLLMDDRYTDLRNTICATHDEFDRFRQLTVNLVLATDIMDKDLKSLRNARWKKAFASDQSSACDITNVNRKATIVIEHLIQASDVAHTMQHWQ
;
A
#
# COMPACT_ATOMS: atom_id res chain seq x y z
N MET A 1 -5.87 12.05 8.61
CA MET A 1 -7.12 11.31 8.25
C MET A 1 -6.84 9.82 8.38
N SER A 2 -7.74 9.02 8.96
CA SER A 2 -7.54 7.55 9.04
C SER A 2 -7.71 6.91 7.66
N VAL A 3 -6.88 5.91 7.34
CA VAL A 3 -6.92 5.12 6.10
C VAL A 3 -8.33 4.58 5.82
N VAL A 4 -9.07 4.16 6.86
CA VAL A 4 -10.46 3.68 6.74
C VAL A 4 -11.39 4.74 6.16
N LYS A 5 -11.24 6.00 6.60
CA LYS A 5 -12.06 7.13 6.15
C LYS A 5 -11.68 7.60 4.74
N LEU A 6 -10.43 7.34 4.33
CA LEU A 6 -9.99 7.57 2.97
C LEU A 6 -10.51 6.48 2.02
N MET A 7 -10.44 5.20 2.43
CA MET A 7 -10.94 4.04 1.69
C MET A 7 -12.44 4.11 1.44
N SER A 8 -13.23 4.60 2.40
CA SER A 8 -14.68 4.83 2.21
C SER A 8 -15.01 5.93 1.21
N ASN A 9 -14.03 6.79 0.88
CA ASN A 9 -14.21 7.97 0.03
C ASN A 9 -13.56 7.80 -1.36
N ILE A 10 -12.94 6.65 -1.65
CA ILE A 10 -12.27 6.41 -2.95
C ILE A 10 -13.29 6.46 -4.11
N ILE A 11 -14.56 6.17 -3.84
CA ILE A 11 -15.70 6.52 -4.68
C ILE A 11 -16.87 6.80 -3.76
N ALA A 12 -17.41 8.03 -3.77
CA ALA A 12 -18.68 8.26 -3.09
C ALA A 12 -19.76 7.48 -3.86
N PRO A 13 -20.56 6.62 -3.21
CA PRO A 13 -21.57 5.83 -3.90
C PRO A 13 -22.50 6.68 -4.77
N GLN A 14 -22.71 7.95 -4.42
CA GLN A 14 -23.51 8.91 -5.18
C GLN A 14 -22.96 9.33 -6.56
N ASP A 15 -21.67 9.10 -6.83
CA ASP A 15 -20.99 9.54 -8.07
C ASP A 15 -20.88 8.42 -9.12
N VAL A 16 -21.42 7.23 -8.84
CA VAL A 16 -21.47 6.09 -9.76
C VAL A 16 -22.84 6.05 -10.45
N ASP A 17 -22.86 6.05 -11.79
CA ASP A 17 -24.10 5.96 -12.56
C ASP A 17 -24.66 4.52 -12.55
N TYR A 18 -25.52 4.20 -11.58
CA TYR A 18 -26.14 2.88 -11.44
C TYR A 18 -27.29 2.61 -12.40
N LYS A 19 -27.49 3.40 -13.46
CA LYS A 19 -28.66 3.28 -14.36
C LYS A 19 -28.86 1.90 -15.01
N GLY A 20 -27.89 0.98 -14.91
CA GLY A 20 -28.01 -0.43 -15.33
C GLY A 20 -28.15 -1.48 -14.22
N ALA A 21 -27.91 -1.15 -12.95
CA ALA A 21 -27.88 -2.11 -11.84
C ALA A 21 -29.29 -2.37 -11.30
N LYS A 22 -29.75 -3.63 -11.33
CA LYS A 22 -31.11 -4.01 -10.90
C LYS A 22 -31.13 -4.66 -9.52
N THR A 23 -29.97 -5.11 -9.02
CA THR A 23 -29.82 -5.82 -7.75
C THR A 23 -28.67 -5.24 -6.91
N GLN A 24 -28.65 -5.53 -5.61
CA GLN A 24 -27.52 -5.17 -4.72
C GLN A 24 -26.20 -5.81 -5.17
N ASP A 25 -26.26 -6.99 -5.78
CA ASP A 25 -25.09 -7.67 -6.34
C ASP A 25 -24.55 -6.93 -7.57
N ASP A 26 -25.42 -6.40 -8.44
CA ASP A 26 -24.98 -5.57 -9.59
C ASP A 26 -24.28 -4.28 -9.13
N VAL A 27 -24.75 -3.69 -8.03
CA VAL A 27 -24.11 -2.51 -7.41
C VAL A 27 -22.74 -2.87 -6.85
N ALA A 28 -22.60 -4.01 -6.18
CA ALA A 28 -21.32 -4.48 -5.64
C ALA A 28 -20.30 -4.82 -6.74
N VAL A 29 -20.74 -5.42 -7.84
CA VAL A 29 -19.90 -5.69 -9.02
C VAL A 29 -19.45 -4.39 -9.68
N THR A 30 -20.35 -3.43 -9.86
CA THR A 30 -20.03 -2.12 -10.44
C THR A 30 -19.02 -1.37 -9.55
N LEU A 31 -19.19 -1.42 -8.23
CA LEU A 31 -18.26 -0.82 -7.27
C LEU A 31 -16.90 -1.54 -7.25
N HIS A 32 -16.89 -2.87 -7.38
CA HIS A 32 -15.67 -3.68 -7.51
C HIS A 32 -14.86 -3.25 -8.73
N ASP A 33 -15.50 -3.11 -9.90
CA ASP A 33 -14.85 -2.70 -11.14
C ASP A 33 -14.30 -1.28 -11.06
N HIS A 34 -15.05 -0.34 -10.46
CA HIS A 34 -14.59 1.05 -10.35
C HIS A 34 -13.49 1.24 -9.30
N THR A 35 -13.44 0.41 -8.25
CA THR A 35 -12.41 0.50 -7.21
C THR A 35 -11.23 -0.45 -7.45
N TYR A 36 -11.13 -1.04 -8.65
CA TYR A 36 -10.14 -2.06 -9.01
C TYR A 36 -10.07 -3.22 -8.00
N GLY A 37 -11.19 -3.55 -7.35
CA GLY A 37 -11.29 -4.57 -6.31
C GLY A 37 -10.69 -4.23 -4.94
N ILE A 38 -10.16 -3.02 -4.75
CA ILE A 38 -9.49 -2.62 -3.49
C ILE A 38 -10.47 -2.64 -2.30
N THR A 39 -11.69 -2.10 -2.48
CA THR A 39 -12.73 -2.02 -1.42
C THR A 39 -13.45 -3.33 -1.17
N SER A 40 -13.30 -4.32 -2.06
CA SER A 40 -13.90 -5.65 -1.92
C SER A 40 -12.91 -6.71 -1.41
N ASP A 41 -11.62 -6.40 -1.33
CA ASP A 41 -10.58 -7.32 -0.89
C ASP A 41 -10.11 -6.99 0.54
N PRO A 42 -10.58 -7.74 1.56
CA PRO A 42 -10.24 -7.47 2.96
C PRO A 42 -8.74 -7.55 3.24
N LEU A 43 -8.02 -8.44 2.55
CA LEU A 43 -6.58 -8.62 2.75
C LEU A 43 -5.80 -7.38 2.31
N THR A 44 -6.16 -6.79 1.16
CA THR A 44 -5.53 -5.55 0.67
C THR A 44 -5.83 -4.38 1.60
N GLN A 45 -7.06 -4.26 2.12
CA GLN A 45 -7.40 -3.20 3.07
C GLN A 45 -6.62 -3.35 4.38
N PHE A 46 -6.56 -4.57 4.91
CA PHE A 46 -5.79 -4.85 6.11
C PHE A 46 -4.30 -4.56 5.88
N ALA A 47 -3.74 -4.95 4.74
CA ALA A 47 -2.36 -4.60 4.37
C ALA A 47 -2.13 -3.08 4.34
N CYS A 48 -3.06 -2.30 3.78
CA CYS A 48 -2.97 -0.83 3.79
C CYS A 48 -2.95 -0.26 5.21
N ILE A 49 -3.83 -0.75 6.09
CA ILE A 49 -3.92 -0.31 7.48
C ILE A 49 -2.67 -0.72 8.26
N PHE A 50 -2.24 -1.97 8.09
CA PHE A 50 -1.05 -2.51 8.74
C PHE A 50 0.19 -1.73 8.30
N SER A 51 0.41 -1.53 7.00
CA SER A 51 1.52 -0.72 6.49
C SER A 51 1.48 0.71 7.03
N ALA A 52 0.32 1.35 7.08
CA ALA A 52 0.22 2.70 7.66
C ALA A 52 0.58 2.72 9.15
N LEU A 53 0.24 1.67 9.91
CA LEU A 53 0.61 1.54 11.32
C LEU A 53 2.14 1.37 11.51
N VAL A 54 2.79 0.65 10.60
CA VAL A 54 4.17 0.19 10.78
C VAL A 54 5.20 0.88 9.89
N HIS A 55 4.85 1.85 9.05
CA HIS A 55 5.81 2.40 8.09
C HIS A 55 6.96 3.21 8.71
N ASP A 56 6.74 3.77 9.92
CA ASP A 56 7.70 4.61 10.68
C ASP A 56 8.11 3.99 12.04
N ALA A 57 7.92 2.68 12.21
CA ALA A 57 8.37 1.98 13.41
C ALA A 57 9.89 2.11 13.58
N ASP A 58 10.30 2.49 14.79
CA ASP A 58 11.71 2.70 15.16
C ASP A 58 12.44 3.77 14.31
N HIS A 59 11.69 4.75 13.76
CA HIS A 59 12.29 5.83 12.99
C HIS A 59 13.13 6.77 13.91
N PRO A 60 14.43 7.00 13.63
CA PRO A 60 15.35 7.73 14.52
C PRO A 60 15.19 9.26 14.49
N GLY A 61 14.25 9.76 13.68
CA GLY A 61 13.98 11.19 13.51
C GLY A 61 14.99 11.93 12.63
N VAL A 62 15.86 11.21 11.93
CA VAL A 62 16.83 11.75 10.96
C VAL A 62 16.59 11.12 9.58
N PRO A 63 16.86 11.84 8.47
CA PRO A 63 16.62 11.31 7.14
C PRO A 63 17.62 10.19 6.77
N ASN A 64 17.24 9.33 5.82
CA ASN A 64 18.09 8.27 5.27
C ASN A 64 19.49 8.77 4.86
N SER A 65 19.61 9.99 4.32
CA SER A 65 20.91 10.58 3.94
C SER A 65 21.86 10.78 5.14
N GLN A 66 21.33 11.07 6.32
CA GLN A 66 22.10 11.19 7.55
C GLN A 66 22.53 9.81 8.07
N LEU A 67 21.63 8.82 8.05
CA LEU A 67 21.92 7.44 8.44
C LEU A 67 23.06 6.83 7.62
N VAL A 68 23.06 7.09 6.31
CA VAL A 68 24.11 6.67 5.37
C VAL A 68 25.43 7.39 5.66
N LYS A 69 25.38 8.71 5.91
CA LYS A 69 26.57 9.52 6.23
C LYS A 69 27.24 9.06 7.53
N GLU A 70 26.44 8.72 8.53
CA GLU A 70 26.90 8.24 9.84
C GLU A 70 27.31 6.76 9.83
N ARG A 71 27.05 6.03 8.75
CA ARG A 71 27.34 4.58 8.61
C ARG A 71 26.72 3.77 9.75
N THR A 72 25.46 4.08 10.05
CA THR A 72 24.64 3.31 10.97
C THR A 72 24.57 1.83 10.56
N GLN A 73 24.28 0.95 11.51
CA GLN A 73 24.26 -0.50 11.25
C GLN A 73 23.20 -0.84 10.19
N GLU A 74 22.05 -0.19 10.26
CA GLU A 74 20.92 -0.32 9.35
C GLU A 74 21.34 0.11 7.93
N ALA A 75 22.07 1.22 7.79
CA ALA A 75 22.56 1.67 6.48
C ALA A 75 23.52 0.67 5.82
N LEU A 76 24.32 -0.05 6.62
CA LEU A 76 25.20 -1.12 6.14
C LEU A 76 24.40 -2.36 5.71
N VAL A 77 23.41 -2.77 6.51
CA VAL A 77 22.55 -3.93 6.24
C VAL A 77 21.73 -3.72 4.97
N TYR A 78 21.17 -2.52 4.80
CA TYR A 78 20.28 -2.18 3.69
C TYR A 78 20.97 -1.53 2.49
N GLU A 79 22.30 -1.60 2.44
CA GLU A 79 23.12 -1.08 1.33
C GLU A 79 22.78 0.37 0.95
N ASN A 80 22.49 1.21 1.95
CA ASN A 80 22.13 2.62 1.82
C ASN A 80 20.84 2.92 1.03
N ARG A 81 19.94 1.94 0.87
CA ARG A 81 18.65 2.11 0.18
C ARG A 81 17.49 2.03 1.16
N SER A 82 16.56 2.98 1.12
CA SER A 82 15.33 3.00 1.94
C SER A 82 15.56 2.50 3.37
N VAL A 83 16.57 3.05 4.04
CA VAL A 83 17.17 2.48 5.25
C VAL A 83 16.15 2.43 6.38
N ALA A 84 15.47 3.53 6.65
CA ALA A 84 14.46 3.62 7.69
C ALA A 84 13.24 2.75 7.38
N GLU A 85 12.75 2.77 6.13
CA GLU A 85 11.57 2.01 5.71
C GLU A 85 11.81 0.51 5.76
N GLN A 86 13.02 0.04 5.38
CA GLN A 86 13.41 -1.36 5.49
C GLN A 86 13.56 -1.80 6.95
N ASN A 87 14.19 -0.98 7.81
CA ASN A 87 14.27 -1.26 9.24
C ASN A 87 12.88 -1.42 9.86
N SER A 88 12.00 -0.48 9.55
CA SER A 88 10.63 -0.46 10.03
C SER A 88 9.83 -1.71 9.63
N LEU A 89 10.00 -2.13 8.37
CA LEU A 89 9.41 -3.35 7.83
C LEU A 89 9.97 -4.60 8.53
N ASP A 90 11.28 -4.76 8.62
CA ASP A 90 11.91 -5.94 9.20
C ASP A 90 11.59 -6.09 10.68
N LEU A 91 11.64 -5.00 11.44
CA LEU A 91 11.28 -4.98 12.85
C LEU A 91 9.84 -5.44 13.05
N SER A 92 8.92 -4.83 12.32
CA SER A 92 7.48 -5.10 12.45
C SER A 92 7.11 -6.49 11.96
N TRP A 93 7.75 -6.95 10.88
CA TRP A 93 7.56 -8.29 10.35
C TRP A 93 8.10 -9.36 11.31
N SER A 94 9.30 -9.14 11.86
CA SER A 94 9.90 -10.02 12.87
C SER A 94 9.00 -10.14 14.10
N LEU A 95 8.47 -9.02 14.59
CA LEU A 95 7.51 -9.02 15.69
C LEU A 95 6.24 -9.82 15.32
N LEU A 96 5.69 -9.63 14.12
CA LEU A 96 4.51 -10.37 13.67
C LEU A 96 4.78 -11.88 13.55
N MET A 97 6.01 -12.32 13.32
CA MET A 97 6.39 -13.74 13.22
C MET A 97 6.55 -14.44 14.58
N ASP A 98 6.60 -13.70 15.69
CA ASP A 98 6.66 -14.27 17.04
C ASP A 98 5.46 -15.22 17.29
N ASP A 99 5.70 -16.35 17.95
CA ASP A 99 4.70 -17.39 18.21
C ASP A 99 3.44 -16.85 18.92
N ARG A 100 3.58 -15.78 19.71
CA ARG A 100 2.46 -15.11 20.38
C ARG A 100 1.42 -14.51 19.42
N TYR A 101 1.80 -14.26 18.16
CA TYR A 101 0.89 -13.74 17.12
C TYR A 101 0.40 -14.82 16.15
N THR A 102 0.62 -16.11 16.44
CA THR A 102 0.17 -17.21 15.56
C THR A 102 -1.32 -17.13 15.24
N ASP A 103 -2.17 -16.91 16.25
CA ASP A 103 -3.62 -16.81 16.06
C ASP A 103 -4.00 -15.58 15.22
N LEU A 104 -3.29 -14.47 15.38
CA LEU A 104 -3.47 -13.28 14.56
C LEU A 104 -3.10 -13.55 13.10
N ARG A 105 -1.95 -14.19 12.83
CA ARG A 105 -1.53 -14.55 11.47
C ARG A 105 -2.54 -15.48 10.80
N ASN A 106 -3.04 -16.49 11.51
CA ASN A 106 -4.07 -17.41 11.00
C ASN A 106 -5.42 -16.72 10.76
N THR A 107 -5.71 -15.64 11.48
CA THR A 107 -6.93 -14.85 11.27
C THR A 107 -6.81 -13.93 10.05
N ILE A 108 -5.62 -13.36 9.81
CA ILE A 108 -5.35 -12.48 8.67
C ILE A 108 -5.25 -13.29 7.37
N CYS A 109 -4.56 -14.43 7.43
CA CYS A 109 -4.26 -15.27 6.27
C CYS A 109 -4.69 -16.72 6.57
N ALA A 110 -5.72 -17.20 5.87
CA ALA A 110 -6.18 -18.57 6.01
C ALA A 110 -5.32 -19.55 5.21
N THR A 111 -4.65 -19.05 4.16
CA THR A 111 -3.80 -19.85 3.26
C THR A 111 -2.38 -19.30 3.18
N HIS A 112 -1.45 -20.15 2.73
CA HIS A 112 -0.07 -19.72 2.47
C HIS A 112 0.00 -18.67 1.34
N ASP A 113 -0.82 -18.81 0.30
CA ASP A 113 -0.89 -17.85 -0.80
C ASP A 113 -1.33 -16.45 -0.33
N GLU A 114 -2.30 -16.39 0.60
CA GLU A 114 -2.71 -15.13 1.24
C GLU A 114 -1.60 -14.54 2.11
N PHE A 115 -0.83 -15.39 2.80
CA PHE A 115 0.31 -14.94 3.59
C PHE A 115 1.41 -14.31 2.73
N ASP A 116 1.77 -14.96 1.63
CA ASP A 116 2.76 -14.44 0.68
C ASP A 116 2.25 -13.15 0.01
N ARG A 117 0.96 -13.12 -0.33
CA ARG A 117 0.31 -11.93 -0.89
C ARG A 117 0.30 -10.78 0.11
N PHE A 118 -0.04 -11.03 1.37
CA PHE A 118 -0.01 -10.04 2.44
C PHE A 118 1.40 -9.47 2.61
N ARG A 119 2.42 -10.34 2.69
CA ARG A 119 3.82 -9.91 2.76
C ARG A 119 4.20 -9.03 1.58
N GLN A 120 3.86 -9.44 0.37
CA GLN A 120 4.18 -8.69 -0.84
C GLN A 120 3.51 -7.32 -0.87
N LEU A 121 2.25 -7.22 -0.42
CA LEU A 121 1.53 -5.95 -0.29
C LEU A 121 2.20 -5.06 0.76
N THR A 122 2.48 -5.59 1.95
CA THR A 122 3.11 -4.83 3.04
C THR A 122 4.48 -4.29 2.63
N VAL A 123 5.33 -5.12 2.02
CA VAL A 123 6.65 -4.71 1.50
C VAL A 123 6.50 -3.58 0.50
N ASN A 124 5.62 -3.72 -0.50
CA ASN A 124 5.43 -2.70 -1.53
C ASN A 124 4.92 -1.37 -0.94
N LEU A 125 3.99 -1.45 0.01
CA LEU A 125 3.39 -0.27 0.64
C LEU A 125 4.37 0.48 1.55
N VAL A 126 5.13 -0.23 2.38
CA VAL A 126 6.12 0.41 3.27
C VAL A 126 7.29 0.98 2.47
N LEU A 127 7.82 0.25 1.48
CA LEU A 127 8.86 0.81 0.62
C LEU A 127 8.37 1.98 -0.24
N ALA A 128 7.05 2.05 -0.51
CA ALA A 128 6.48 3.18 -1.24
C ALA A 128 6.47 4.49 -0.43
N THR A 129 6.64 4.46 0.90
CA THR A 129 6.72 5.68 1.72
C THR A 129 8.09 6.36 1.64
N ASP A 130 9.14 5.69 1.12
CA ASP A 130 10.38 6.37 0.74
C ASP A 130 10.16 7.20 -0.54
N ILE A 131 9.73 8.45 -0.36
CA ILE A 131 9.44 9.37 -1.46
C ILE A 131 10.72 10.07 -1.95
N MET A 132 11.81 10.02 -1.18
CA MET A 132 13.03 10.79 -1.43
C MET A 132 14.05 10.04 -2.29
N ASP A 133 13.96 8.71 -2.36
CA ASP A 133 14.75 7.93 -3.30
C ASP A 133 14.32 8.20 -4.75
N LYS A 134 15.27 8.76 -5.53
CA LYS A 134 15.05 9.16 -6.93
C LYS A 134 14.83 7.97 -7.84
N ASP A 135 15.49 6.84 -7.57
CA ASP A 135 15.39 5.64 -8.36
C ASP A 135 14.01 5.00 -8.14
N LEU A 136 13.56 4.89 -6.88
CA LEU A 136 12.20 4.43 -6.56
C LEU A 136 11.14 5.34 -7.18
N LYS A 137 11.30 6.66 -7.10
CA LYS A 137 10.38 7.62 -7.72
C LYS A 137 10.31 7.44 -9.24
N SER A 138 11.45 7.22 -9.90
CA SER A 138 11.50 6.99 -11.35
C SER A 138 10.80 5.69 -11.75
N LEU A 139 11.02 4.61 -10.98
CA LEU A 139 10.41 3.31 -11.18
C LEU A 139 8.89 3.40 -11.04
N ARG A 140 8.40 4.11 -10.01
CA ARG A 140 6.98 4.32 -9.76
C ARG A 140 6.32 5.11 -10.89
N ASN A 141 6.94 6.19 -11.34
CA ASN A 141 6.45 6.97 -12.48
C ASN A 141 6.37 6.13 -13.76
N ALA A 142 7.34 5.24 -14.00
CA ALA A 142 7.31 4.32 -15.13
C ALA A 142 6.18 3.28 -14.99
N ARG A 143 5.97 2.73 -13.78
CA ARG A 143 4.87 1.80 -13.48
C ARG A 143 3.51 2.47 -13.70
N TRP A 144 3.33 3.70 -13.24
CA TRP A 144 2.12 4.50 -13.45
C TRP A 144 1.84 4.70 -14.93
N LYS A 145 2.82 5.21 -15.69
CA LYS A 145 2.68 5.41 -17.14
C LYS A 145 2.31 4.11 -17.85
N LYS A 146 2.92 2.98 -17.48
CA LYS A 146 2.61 1.67 -18.09
C LYS A 146 1.21 1.17 -17.73
N ALA A 147 0.74 1.40 -16.50
CA ALA A 147 -0.56 0.93 -16.05
C ALA A 147 -1.73 1.75 -16.61
N PHE A 148 -1.53 3.04 -16.85
CA PHE A 148 -2.55 3.98 -17.33
C PHE A 148 -2.35 4.46 -18.78
N ALA A 149 -1.38 3.91 -19.52
CA ALA A 149 -1.26 4.16 -20.96
C ALA A 149 -2.48 3.61 -21.70
N SER A 150 -2.98 4.39 -22.66
CA SER A 150 -4.20 4.13 -23.43
C SER A 150 -4.14 2.94 -24.39
N ASP A 151 -3.01 2.23 -24.48
CA ASP A 151 -2.70 1.31 -25.58
C ASP A 151 -2.67 -0.18 -25.19
N GLN A 152 -3.29 -0.56 -24.06
CA GLN A 152 -3.32 -1.95 -23.64
C GLN A 152 -4.42 -2.75 -24.36
N SER A 153 -4.11 -3.14 -25.59
CA SER A 153 -4.76 -4.27 -26.27
C SER A 153 -4.19 -5.59 -25.72
N SER A 154 -5.08 -6.47 -25.25
CA SER A 154 -4.90 -7.93 -25.23
C SER A 154 -4.07 -8.60 -24.11
N ALA A 155 -4.17 -8.14 -22.84
CA ALA A 155 -3.75 -8.96 -21.69
C ALA A 155 -4.86 -9.07 -20.63
N CYS A 156 -5.06 -10.27 -20.10
CA CYS A 156 -6.08 -10.67 -19.10
C CYS A 156 -6.47 -9.54 -18.13
N ASP A 157 -7.75 -9.19 -18.10
CA ASP A 157 -8.30 -8.05 -17.34
C ASP A 157 -7.84 -8.03 -15.87
N ILE A 158 -7.81 -9.21 -15.23
CA ILE A 158 -7.53 -9.36 -13.79
C ILE A 158 -6.09 -8.94 -13.43
N THR A 159 -5.09 -9.30 -14.24
CA THR A 159 -3.69 -8.96 -13.92
C THR A 159 -3.42 -7.47 -14.09
N ASN A 160 -4.09 -6.85 -15.05
CA ASN A 160 -4.05 -5.40 -15.26
C ASN A 160 -4.79 -4.64 -14.17
N VAL A 161 -5.95 -5.13 -13.73
CA VAL A 161 -6.70 -4.58 -12.59
C VAL A 161 -5.87 -4.68 -11.32
N ASN A 162 -5.30 -5.84 -11.01
CA ASN A 162 -4.44 -6.03 -9.83
C ASN A 162 -3.22 -5.10 -9.86
N ARG A 163 -2.59 -4.93 -11.03
CA ARG A 163 -1.46 -4.00 -11.19
C ARG A 163 -1.86 -2.56 -10.95
N LYS A 164 -3.01 -2.12 -11.48
CA LYS A 164 -3.55 -0.77 -11.23
C LYS A 164 -3.88 -0.58 -9.76
N ALA A 165 -4.50 -1.58 -9.13
CA ALA A 165 -4.85 -1.56 -7.72
C ALA A 165 -3.62 -1.35 -6.84
N THR A 166 -2.55 -2.11 -7.05
CA THR A 166 -1.28 -1.95 -6.31
C THR A 166 -0.70 -0.55 -6.46
N ILE A 167 -0.68 -0.01 -7.67
CA ILE A 167 -0.16 1.34 -7.92
C ILE A 167 -1.02 2.41 -7.22
N VAL A 168 -2.35 2.24 -7.21
CA VAL A 168 -3.27 3.16 -6.53
C VAL A 168 -3.03 3.15 -5.02
N ILE A 169 -2.92 1.98 -4.40
CA ILE A 169 -2.68 1.88 -2.94
C ILE A 169 -1.29 2.41 -2.53
N GLU A 170 -0.26 2.23 -3.36
CA GLU A 170 1.07 2.84 -3.17
C GLU A 170 0.99 4.38 -3.15
N HIS A 171 0.22 4.98 -4.05
CA HIS A 171 0.03 6.45 -4.06
C HIS A 171 -0.85 6.91 -2.90
N LEU A 172 -1.81 6.07 -2.49
CA LEU A 172 -2.69 6.38 -1.37
C LEU A 172 -1.93 6.46 -0.05
N ILE A 173 -1.02 5.52 0.23
CA ILE A 173 -0.23 5.56 1.46
C ILE A 173 0.71 6.78 1.47
N GLN A 174 1.32 7.12 0.34
CA GLN A 174 2.13 8.34 0.19
C GLN A 174 1.33 9.62 0.44
N ALA A 175 0.14 9.73 -0.15
CA ALA A 175 -0.72 10.87 0.08
C ALA A 175 -1.17 10.97 1.54
N SER A 176 -1.38 9.83 2.19
CA SER A 176 -1.79 9.76 3.60
C SER A 176 -0.69 10.23 4.54
N ASP A 177 0.57 9.87 4.26
CA ASP A 177 1.74 10.27 5.04
C ASP A 177 1.94 11.80 5.04
N VAL A 178 1.85 12.43 3.85
CA VAL A 178 1.99 13.88 3.72
C VAL A 178 0.69 14.66 3.98
N ALA A 179 -0.41 13.99 4.35
CA ALA A 179 -1.73 14.62 4.45
C ALA A 179 -1.80 15.74 5.49
N HIS A 180 -0.91 15.74 6.49
CA HIS A 180 -0.80 16.80 7.49
C HIS A 180 -0.55 18.18 6.85
N THR A 181 0.14 18.24 5.71
CA THR A 181 0.37 19.49 4.95
C THR A 181 -0.89 20.08 4.32
N MET A 182 -1.95 19.30 4.20
CA MET A 182 -3.22 19.68 3.59
C MET A 182 -4.32 19.97 4.62
N GLN A 183 -4.00 19.87 5.93
CA GLN A 183 -4.96 20.15 7.00
C GLN A 183 -4.96 21.64 7.36
N HIS A 184 -6.11 22.15 7.78
CA HIS A 184 -6.18 23.48 8.37
C HIS A 184 -5.43 23.50 9.71
N TRP A 185 -4.69 24.57 9.94
CA TRP A 185 -4.04 24.86 11.22
C TRP A 185 -5.13 25.03 12.29
N GLN A 186 -5.01 24.28 13.39
CA GLN A 186 -5.86 24.41 14.59
C GLN A 186 -5.20 25.30 15.63
#